data_AF-Q5Z2K8-F1
#
_entry.id   AF-Q5Z2K8-F1
#
_cell.length_a   1.000
_cell.length_b   1.000
_cell.length_c   1.000
_cell.angle_alpha   90.00
_cell.angle_beta   90.00
_cell.angle_gamma   90.00
#
_symmetry.space_group_name_H-M   'P 1'
#
loop_
_entity.id
_entity.type
_entity.pdbx_description
1 polymer ?
#
loop_
_entity_poly.entity_id
_entity_poly.type
_entity_poly.pdbx_seq_one_letter_code
_entity_poly.pdbx_strand_id
1 'polypeptide(L)'
;MIYAAQNADGGNRLIWSLRLSPSVQAIVQGPMSCGASVHGKTGYHDFHPSIPADYWWHSVVTDLQLDRQYQLEAKCDFTATNGHTTAPGTVRYTVKFTMHSR
;
A
#
# COMPACT_ATOMS: atom_id res chain seq x y z
N MET A 1 1.57 -4.28 -7.56
CA MET A 1 1.08 -5.65 -7.83
C MET A 1 0.17 -6.04 -6.68
N ILE A 2 -0.94 -6.72 -6.96
CA ILE A 2 -1.80 -7.34 -5.95
C ILE A 2 -2.05 -8.77 -6.36
N TYR A 3 -1.99 -9.68 -5.40
CA TYR A 3 -2.33 -11.08 -5.56
C TYR A 3 -3.05 -11.59 -4.31
N ALA A 4 -4.07 -12.41 -4.49
CA ALA A 4 -4.78 -13.08 -3.39
C ALA A 4 -4.51 -14.58 -3.45
N ALA A 5 -4.27 -15.19 -2.30
CA ALA A 5 -4.15 -16.64 -2.16
C ALA A 5 -5.29 -17.15 -1.27
N GLN A 6 -6.07 -18.11 -1.79
CA GLN A 6 -7.09 -18.85 -1.05
C GLN A 6 -6.58 -20.27 -0.75
N ASN A 7 -6.74 -20.72 0.47
CA ASN A 7 -6.37 -22.06 0.92
C ASN A 7 -7.60 -22.73 1.55
N ALA A 8 -7.86 -23.99 1.19
CA ALA A 8 -9.05 -24.72 1.66
C ALA A 8 -9.08 -24.89 3.19
N ASP A 9 -7.90 -24.97 3.83
CA ASP A 9 -7.75 -25.20 5.27
C ASP A 9 -7.52 -23.89 6.07
N GLY A 10 -7.68 -22.72 5.44
CA GLY A 10 -7.43 -21.40 6.02
C GLY A 10 -6.08 -20.78 5.63
N GLY A 11 -5.82 -19.56 6.09
CA GLY A 11 -4.64 -18.77 5.67
C GLY A 11 -4.84 -17.95 4.39
N ASN A 12 -6.10 -17.60 4.10
CA ASN A 12 -6.45 -16.63 3.07
C ASN A 12 -5.69 -15.32 3.28
N ARG A 13 -5.03 -14.84 2.23
CA ARG A 13 -4.16 -13.66 2.32
C ARG A 13 -4.15 -12.82 1.05
N LEU A 14 -3.96 -11.52 1.24
CA LEU A 14 -3.67 -10.57 0.18
C LEU A 14 -2.20 -10.19 0.27
N ILE A 15 -1.45 -10.42 -0.80
CA ILE A 15 -0.06 -9.99 -0.94
C ILE A 15 -0.07 -8.79 -1.86
N TRP A 16 0.58 -7.71 -1.46
CA TRP A 16 0.60 -6.48 -2.25
C TRP A 16 1.97 -5.83 -2.23
N SER A 17 2.25 -5.09 -3.29
CA SER A 17 3.45 -4.27 -3.40
C SER A 17 3.20 -3.01 -4.21
N LEU A 18 3.82 -1.91 -3.81
CA LEU A 18 3.79 -0.61 -4.45
C LEU A 18 5.22 -0.15 -4.75
N ARG A 19 5.37 0.47 -5.91
CA ARG A 19 6.58 1.19 -6.30
C ARG A 19 6.12 2.44 -7.03
N LEU A 20 6.67 3.59 -6.69
CA LEU A 20 6.40 4.81 -7.43
C LEU A 20 6.87 4.65 -8.88
N SER A 21 6.18 5.27 -9.83
CA SER A 21 6.70 5.34 -11.20
C SER A 21 7.99 6.16 -11.22
N PRO A 22 8.92 5.91 -12.16
CA PRO A 22 10.14 6.70 -12.28
C PRO A 22 9.90 8.21 -12.37
N SER A 23 8.79 8.62 -13.01
CA SER A 23 8.39 10.03 -13.11
C SER A 23 8.03 10.67 -11.75
N VAL A 24 7.37 9.94 -10.87
CA VAL A 24 7.09 10.45 -9.51
C VAL A 24 8.35 10.39 -8.66
N GLN A 25 9.17 9.35 -8.78
CA GLN A 25 10.44 9.26 -8.07
C GLN A 25 11.34 10.47 -8.35
N ALA A 26 11.39 10.93 -9.60
CA ALA A 26 12.22 12.05 -10.03
C ALA A 26 11.85 13.40 -9.38
N ILE A 27 10.61 13.56 -8.91
CA ILE A 27 10.15 14.80 -8.27
C ILE A 27 10.22 14.75 -6.74
N VAL A 28 10.42 13.58 -6.13
CA VAL A 28 10.53 13.43 -4.67
C VAL A 28 11.82 14.11 -4.18
N GLN A 29 11.71 14.82 -3.06
CA GLN A 29 12.80 15.47 -2.34
C GLN A 29 12.88 14.89 -0.93
N GLY A 30 14.00 14.22 -0.63
CA GLY A 30 14.22 13.57 0.66
C GLY A 30 13.42 12.28 0.87
N PRO A 31 13.37 11.76 2.11
CA PRO A 31 12.64 10.54 2.42
C PRO A 31 11.13 10.75 2.39
N MET A 32 10.41 9.65 2.17
CA MET A 32 8.95 9.58 2.21
C MET A 32 8.49 8.93 3.52
N SER A 33 7.29 9.30 3.98
CA SER A 33 6.58 8.64 5.07
C SER A 33 5.37 7.92 4.52
N CYS A 34 5.34 6.59 4.65
CA CYS A 34 4.33 5.74 4.05
C CYS A 34 3.58 4.91 5.10
N GLY A 35 2.27 4.81 4.97
CA GLY A 35 1.42 4.03 5.86
C GLY A 35 0.28 3.35 5.12
N ALA A 36 0.01 2.10 5.48
CA ALA A 36 -1.11 1.32 4.99
C ALA A 36 -1.99 0.77 6.12
N SER A 37 -3.28 0.65 5.80
CA SER A 37 -4.31 0.08 6.65
C SER A 37 -5.31 -0.72 5.80
N VAL A 38 -6.04 -1.63 6.44
CA VAL A 38 -7.09 -2.42 5.77
C VAL A 38 -8.38 -2.29 6.55
N HIS A 39 -9.35 -1.56 5.99
CA HIS A 39 -10.70 -1.54 6.52
C HIS A 39 -11.32 -2.93 6.41
N GLY A 40 -11.95 -3.38 7.49
CA GLY A 40 -12.48 -4.74 7.62
C GLY A 40 -11.49 -5.75 8.22
N LYS A 41 -10.19 -5.43 8.36
CA LYS A 41 -9.19 -6.27 9.04
C LYS A 41 -8.56 -5.53 10.23
N THR A 42 -9.08 -5.80 11.42
CA THR A 42 -8.49 -5.27 12.66
C THR A 42 -7.05 -5.75 12.85
N GLY A 43 -6.20 -4.84 13.33
CA GLY A 43 -4.80 -5.12 13.67
C GLY A 43 -3.83 -5.09 12.49
N TYR A 44 -4.31 -4.88 11.25
CA TYR A 44 -3.41 -4.66 10.14
C TYR A 44 -2.91 -3.21 10.11
N HIS A 45 -1.61 -3.04 10.30
CA HIS A 45 -0.93 -1.77 10.13
C HIS A 45 0.46 -2.01 9.54
N ASP A 46 0.84 -1.20 8.57
CA ASP A 46 2.17 -1.19 7.98
C ASP A 46 2.62 0.26 7.84
N PHE A 47 3.74 0.63 8.47
CA PHE A 47 4.18 2.02 8.55
C PHE A 47 5.69 2.15 8.46
N HIS A 48 6.12 3.02 7.57
CA HIS A 48 7.51 3.34 7.30
C HIS A 48 7.70 4.86 7.36
N PRO A 49 8.26 5.41 8.45
CA PRO A 49 8.36 6.86 8.63
C PRO A 49 9.41 7.54 7.74
N SER A 50 10.34 6.77 7.16
CA SER A 50 11.44 7.30 6.36
C SER A 50 11.96 6.24 5.38
N ILE A 51 11.60 6.36 4.11
CA ILE A 51 12.06 5.47 3.03
C ILE A 51 12.44 6.27 1.76
N PRO A 52 13.38 5.78 0.94
CA PRO A 52 13.75 6.45 -0.30
C PRO A 52 12.66 6.32 -1.37
N ALA A 53 12.69 7.21 -2.37
CA ALA A 53 11.68 7.28 -3.42
C ALA A 53 11.55 6.00 -4.27
N ASP A 54 12.64 5.26 -4.43
CA ASP A 54 12.70 4.02 -5.21
C ASP A 54 12.35 2.76 -4.41
N TYR A 55 12.02 2.90 -3.12
CA TYR A 55 11.69 1.81 -2.22
C TYR A 55 10.53 0.95 -2.76
N TRP A 56 10.73 -0.36 -2.75
CA TRP A 56 9.70 -1.32 -3.10
C TRP A 56 8.91 -1.71 -1.86
N TRP A 57 7.84 -0.96 -1.62
CA TRP A 57 6.97 -1.15 -0.46
C TRP A 57 6.07 -2.36 -0.64
N HIS A 58 6.07 -3.30 0.29
CA HIS A 58 5.28 -4.54 0.18
C HIS A 58 4.90 -5.09 1.54
N SER A 59 3.76 -5.75 1.61
CA SER A 59 3.25 -6.36 2.84
C SER A 59 2.23 -7.47 2.52
N VAL A 60 1.80 -8.18 3.57
CA VAL A 60 0.83 -9.27 3.47
C VAL A 60 -0.27 -9.07 4.49
N VAL A 61 -1.52 -9.07 4.03
CA VAL A 61 -2.71 -9.10 4.87
C VAL A 61 -3.12 -10.54 5.05
N THR A 62 -2.99 -11.09 6.25
CA THR A 62 -3.33 -12.48 6.57
C THR A 62 -4.74 -12.61 7.13
N ASP A 63 -5.20 -13.86 7.30
CA ASP A 63 -6.42 -14.23 8.02
C ASP A 63 -7.67 -13.52 7.49
N LEU A 64 -7.76 -13.44 6.17
CA LEU A 64 -8.91 -12.86 5.48
C LEU A 64 -10.09 -13.85 5.47
N GLN A 65 -11.27 -13.34 5.75
CA GLN A 65 -12.50 -14.11 5.68
C GLN A 65 -13.02 -14.11 4.25
N LEU A 66 -13.61 -15.24 3.83
CA LEU A 66 -14.33 -15.30 2.58
C LEU A 66 -15.61 -14.46 2.66
N ASP A 67 -16.07 -13.99 1.50
CA ASP A 67 -17.32 -13.24 1.30
C ASP A 67 -17.45 -11.96 2.13
N ARG A 68 -16.33 -11.48 2.67
CA ARG A 68 -16.22 -10.20 3.36
C ARG A 68 -15.51 -9.18 2.47
N GLN A 69 -16.10 -8.00 2.36
CA GLN A 69 -15.46 -6.88 1.67
C GLN A 69 -14.40 -6.25 2.57
N TYR A 70 -13.23 -6.01 1.97
CA TYR A 70 -12.11 -5.31 2.56
C TYR A 70 -11.72 -4.12 1.69
N GLN A 71 -11.04 -3.13 2.29
CA GLN A 71 -10.44 -2.02 1.56
C GLN A 71 -9.02 -1.77 2.07
N LEU A 72 -8.02 -2.06 1.23
CA LEU A 72 -6.64 -1.66 1.46
C LEU A 72 -6.49 -0.19 1.08
N GLU A 73 -5.96 0.61 2.00
CA GLU A 73 -5.54 1.99 1.77
C GLU A 73 -4.05 2.12 2.06
N ALA A 74 -3.32 2.68 1.11
CA ALA A 74 -1.89 2.94 1.22
C ALA A 74 -1.64 4.39 0.82
N LYS A 75 -0.85 5.10 1.63
CA LYS A 75 -0.54 6.51 1.44
C LYS A 75 0.95 6.73 1.67
N CYS A 76 1.57 7.53 0.82
CA CYS A 76 2.92 8.05 1.01
C CYS A 76 2.90 9.57 0.92
N ASP A 77 3.40 10.24 1.95
CA ASP A 77 3.64 11.68 1.98
C ASP A 77 5.13 11.96 1.78
N PHE A 78 5.43 13.01 1.01
CA PHE A 78 6.79 13.42 0.68
C PHE A 78 6.85 14.91 0.34
N THR A 79 8.06 15.46 0.22
CA THR A 79 8.23 16.78 -0.42
C THR A 79 8.47 16.57 -1.90
N ALA A 80 7.83 17.35 -2.76
CA ALA A 80 7.98 17.31 -4.20
C ALA A 80 8.61 18.61 -4.73
N THR A 81 9.33 18.54 -5.85
CA THR A 81 9.82 19.70 -6.59
C THR A 81 9.36 19.66 -8.05
N ASN A 82 9.12 20.84 -8.63
CA ASN A 82 8.93 20.98 -10.08
C ASN A 82 10.16 21.56 -10.80
N GLY A 83 11.30 21.67 -10.09
CA GLY A 83 12.53 22.31 -10.58
C GLY A 83 12.65 23.80 -10.26
N HIS A 84 11.59 24.43 -9.75
CA HIS A 84 11.58 25.85 -9.36
C HIS A 84 11.15 26.06 -7.91
N THR A 85 10.20 25.26 -7.42
CA THR A 85 9.68 25.33 -6.05
C THR A 85 9.49 23.94 -5.45
N THR A 86 9.53 23.88 -4.12
CA THR A 86 9.21 22.67 -3.34
C THR A 86 7.86 22.82 -2.62
N ALA A 87 7.07 21.75 -2.61
CA ALA A 87 5.79 21.70 -1.91
C ALA A 87 5.51 20.28 -1.37
N PRO A 88 4.61 20.11 -0.39
CA PRO A 88 4.16 18.79 0.02
C PRO A 88 3.50 18.03 -1.14
N GLY A 89 3.81 16.74 -1.26
CA GLY A 89 3.25 15.79 -2.21
C GLY A 89 2.71 14.55 -1.51
N THR A 90 1.71 13.92 -2.14
CA THR A 90 1.12 12.69 -1.63
C THR A 90 0.76 11.76 -2.77
N VAL A 91 1.04 10.47 -2.61
CA VAL A 91 0.47 9.40 -3.44
C VAL A 91 -0.46 8.56 -2.58
N ARG A 92 -1.62 8.20 -3.14
CA ARG A 92 -2.61 7.33 -2.52
C ARG A 92 -2.94 6.16 -3.44
N TYR A 93 -3.10 4.99 -2.86
CA TYR A 93 -3.53 3.78 -3.52
C TYR A 93 -4.63 3.12 -2.68
N THR A 94 -5.75 2.79 -3.32
CA THR A 94 -6.90 2.17 -2.66
C THR A 94 -7.42 1.01 -3.49
N VAL A 95 -7.65 -0.13 -2.85
CA VAL A 95 -8.26 -1.30 -3.50
C VAL A 95 -9.33 -1.88 -2.59
N LYS A 96 -10.54 -1.98 -3.13
CA LYS A 96 -11.64 -2.74 -2.54
C LYS A 96 -11.63 -4.16 -3.11
N PHE A 97 -11.75 -5.16 -2.25
CA PHE A 97 -11.73 -6.55 -2.68
C PHE A 97 -12.58 -7.44 -1.78
N THR A 98 -13.06 -8.55 -2.36
CA THR A 98 -13.74 -9.64 -1.67
C THR A 98 -13.16 -10.95 -2.17
N MET A 99 -12.82 -11.86 -1.27
CA MET A 99 -12.42 -13.22 -1.62
C MET A 99 -13.66 -14.11 -1.57
N HIS A 100 -14.19 -14.53 -2.71
CA HIS A 100 -15.44 -15.29 -2.76
C HIS A 100 -15.24 -16.75 -2.35
N SER A 101 -16.19 -17.32 -1.61
CA SER A 101 -16.36 -18.77 -1.56
C SER A 101 -16.79 -19.30 -2.93
N ARG A 102 -16.52 -20.59 -3.18
CA ARG A 102 -16.91 -21.26 -4.43
C ARG A 102 -18.38 -21.65 -4.39
#